data_AF-A0A7J3QWH1-F1
#
_entry.id   AF-A0A7J3QWH1-F1
#
_cell.length_a   1.000
_cell.length_b   1.000
_cell.length_c   1.000
_cell.angle_alpha   90.00
_cell.angle_beta   90.00
_cell.angle_gamma   90.00
#
_symmetry.space_group_name_H-M   'P 1'
#
loop_
_entity.id
_entity.type
_entity.pdbx_description
1 polymer ?
#
loop_
_entity_poly.entity_id
_entity_poly.type
_entity_poly.pdbx_seq_one_letter_code
_entity_poly.pdbx_strand_id
1 'polypeptide(L)'
;VNVTYGWLITHVVSGGPAANAGLRGGTKNVLIAGKYVTIGGDIIIAINGTKITGLDALSTYLEENTLPGQTIEVTIARENQTMTVMVTLGTRP
;
A
#
# COMPACT_ATOMS: atom_id res chain seq x y z
N VAL A 1 -3.89 -3.42 16.22
CA VAL A 1 -4.35 -2.16 15.59
C VAL A 1 -5.68 -2.42 14.91
N ASN A 2 -6.72 -1.63 15.22
CA ASN A 2 -7.99 -1.68 14.49
C ASN A 2 -7.92 -0.67 13.34
N VAL A 3 -7.74 -1.15 12.11
CA VAL A 3 -7.72 -0.34 10.89
C VAL A 3 -9.03 -0.56 10.13
N THR A 4 -9.83 0.51 10.00
CA THR A 4 -11.11 0.51 9.28
C THR A 4 -11.06 1.26 7.95
N TYR A 5 -9.86 1.67 7.51
CA TYR A 5 -9.62 2.48 6.32
C TYR A 5 -8.28 2.12 5.66
N GLY A 6 -8.03 2.64 4.46
CA GLY A 6 -6.75 2.48 3.77
C GLY A 6 -6.86 1.60 2.54
N TRP A 7 -5.72 1.18 2.02
CA TRP A 7 -5.64 0.41 0.79
C TRP A 7 -4.87 -0.89 0.97
N LEU A 8 -5.55 -2.02 0.78
CA LEU A 8 -4.95 -3.35 0.87
C LEU A 8 -4.12 -3.65 -0.38
N ILE A 9 -2.86 -4.01 -0.18
CA ILE A 9 -1.99 -4.47 -1.26
C ILE A 9 -2.33 -5.94 -1.56
N THR A 10 -2.98 -6.18 -2.69
CA THR A 10 -3.34 -7.54 -3.14
C THR A 10 -2.18 -8.23 -3.85
N HIS A 11 -1.34 -7.48 -4.55
CA HIS A 11 -0.19 -7.99 -5.29
C HIS A 11 0.94 -6.97 -5.33
N VAL A 12 2.18 -7.46 -5.39
CA VAL A 12 3.38 -6.65 -5.57
C VAL A 12 4.17 -7.23 -6.74
N VAL A 13 4.50 -6.38 -7.72
CA VAL A 13 5.29 -6.76 -8.88
C VAL A 13 6.74 -7.03 -8.45
N SER A 14 7.25 -8.22 -8.76
CA SER A 14 8.63 -8.62 -8.45
C SER A 14 9.63 -7.65 -9.10
N GLY A 15 10.64 -7.22 -8.33
CA GLY A 15 11.64 -6.23 -8.76
C GLY A 15 11.14 -4.79 -8.88
N GLY A 16 9.84 -4.54 -8.66
CA GLY A 16 9.27 -3.19 -8.66
C GLY A 16 9.55 -2.42 -7.36
N PRO A 17 9.25 -1.10 -7.35
CA PRO A 17 9.46 -0.22 -6.18
C PRO A 17 8.94 -0.78 -4.85
N ALA A 18 7.71 -1.29 -4.84
CA ALA A 18 7.08 -1.84 -3.66
C ALA A 18 7.77 -3.13 -3.17
N ALA A 19 8.20 -4.01 -4.10
CA ALA A 19 8.95 -5.23 -3.74
C ALA A 19 10.30 -4.88 -3.12
N ASN A 20 11.03 -3.95 -3.75
CA ASN A 20 12.36 -3.54 -3.32
C ASN A 20 12.34 -2.86 -1.94
N ALA A 21 11.24 -2.17 -1.63
CA ALA A 21 11.00 -1.58 -0.31
C ALA A 21 10.50 -2.59 0.75
N GLY A 22 10.20 -3.84 0.36
CA GLY A 22 9.72 -4.87 1.28
C GLY A 22 8.23 -4.79 1.63
N LEU A 23 7.42 -4.12 0.80
CA LEU A 23 5.96 -4.22 0.87
C LEU A 23 5.51 -5.62 0.44
N ARG A 24 4.42 -6.10 1.04
CA ARG A 24 3.92 -7.46 0.87
C ARG A 24 2.51 -7.43 0.30
N GLY A 25 2.30 -8.17 -0.79
CA GLY A 25 0.99 -8.45 -1.34
C GLY A 25 0.28 -9.55 -0.55
N GLY A 26 -1.04 -9.64 -0.71
CA GLY A 26 -1.83 -10.71 -0.13
C GLY A 26 -1.50 -12.08 -0.73
N THR A 27 -1.69 -13.12 0.09
CA THR A 27 -1.32 -14.51 -0.23
C THR A 27 -2.49 -15.48 -0.11
N LYS A 28 -3.64 -15.04 0.40
CA LYS A 28 -4.82 -15.88 0.64
C LYS A 28 -6.00 -15.37 -0.16
N ASN A 29 -6.67 -16.25 -0.88
CA ASN A 29 -7.95 -15.93 -1.52
C ASN A 29 -9.10 -16.41 -0.63
N VAL A 30 -10.02 -15.52 -0.30
CA VAL A 30 -11.19 -15.81 0.52
C VAL A 30 -12.48 -15.38 -0.18
N LEU A 31 -13.57 -16.09 0.06
CA LEU A 31 -14.88 -15.77 -0.49
C LEU A 31 -15.62 -14.83 0.47
N ILE A 32 -15.86 -13.58 0.05
CA ILE A 32 -16.59 -12.57 0.82
C ILE A 32 -17.71 -12.03 -0.05
N ALA A 33 -18.96 -12.11 0.43
CA ALA A 33 -20.15 -11.63 -0.29
C ALA A 33 -20.22 -12.17 -1.74
N GLY A 34 -19.87 -13.44 -1.95
CA GLY A 34 -19.89 -14.09 -3.27
C GLY A 34 -18.72 -13.72 -4.20
N LYS A 35 -17.72 -12.95 -3.72
CA LYS A 35 -16.54 -12.56 -4.51
C LYS A 35 -15.26 -13.08 -3.87
N TYR A 36 -14.33 -13.55 -4.69
CA TYR A 36 -12.98 -13.88 -4.22
C TYR A 36 -12.18 -12.58 -3.99
N VAL A 37 -11.61 -12.46 -2.80
CA VAL A 37 -10.78 -11.34 -2.37
C VAL A 37 -9.44 -11.87 -1.89
N THR A 38 -8.35 -11.27 -2.37
CA THR A 38 -7.00 -11.58 -1.90
C THR A 38 -6.71 -10.79 -0.62
N ILE A 39 -6.31 -11.47 0.45
CA ILE A 39 -6.03 -10.90 1.78
C ILE A 39 -4.65 -11.30 2.29
N GLY A 40 -4.22 -10.69 3.40
CA GLY A 40 -2.97 -11.00 4.10
C GLY A 40 -1.75 -10.22 3.63
N GLY A 41 -1.97 -9.16 2.84
CA GLY A 41 -0.94 -8.19 2.47
C GLY A 41 -0.90 -7.01 3.44
N ASP A 42 -0.07 -6.03 3.11
CA ASP A 42 -0.01 -4.77 3.84
C ASP A 42 -1.22 -3.89 3.54
N ILE A 43 -1.63 -3.09 4.53
CA ILE A 43 -2.64 -2.04 4.34
C ILE A 43 -1.95 -0.69 4.43
N ILE A 44 -1.92 0.07 3.33
CA ILE A 44 -1.39 1.45 3.32
C ILE A 44 -2.40 2.35 4.02
N ILE A 45 -1.94 3.08 5.04
CA ILE A 45 -2.77 3.97 5.85
C ILE A 45 -2.29 5.42 5.88
N ALA A 46 -1.03 5.69 5.51
CA ALA A 46 -0.52 7.04 5.29
C ALA A 46 0.68 7.09 4.34
N ILE A 47 0.91 8.24 3.71
CA ILE A 47 2.13 8.57 2.97
C ILE A 47 2.65 9.92 3.45
N ASN A 48 3.92 9.99 3.90
CA ASN A 48 4.55 11.18 4.49
C ASN A 48 3.65 11.88 5.53
N GLY A 49 3.01 11.09 6.40
CA GLY A 49 2.06 11.59 7.40
C GLY A 49 0.65 11.92 6.89
N THR A 50 0.44 12.01 5.56
CA THR A 50 -0.89 12.23 4.97
C THR A 50 -1.70 10.95 4.99
N LYS A 51 -2.87 10.98 5.64
CA LYS A 51 -3.76 9.84 5.79
C LYS A 51 -4.30 9.37 4.44
N ILE A 52 -4.17 8.07 4.17
CA ILE A 52 -4.72 7.41 2.98
C ILE A 52 -5.94 6.61 3.39
N THR A 53 -7.13 7.01 2.93
CA THR A 53 -8.41 6.39 3.31
C THR A 53 -8.88 5.31 2.33
N GLY A 54 -8.32 5.26 1.13
CA GLY A 54 -8.67 4.32 0.06
C GLY A 54 -7.89 4.60 -1.23
N LEU A 55 -8.31 3.97 -2.33
CA LEU A 55 -7.63 4.07 -3.63
C LEU A 55 -7.59 5.50 -4.19
N ASP A 56 -8.69 6.23 -4.09
CA ASP A 56 -8.77 7.59 -4.63
C ASP A 56 -7.78 8.50 -3.91
N ALA A 57 -7.77 8.49 -2.57
CA ALA A 57 -6.82 9.25 -1.76
C ALA A 57 -5.35 8.87 -2.05
N LEU A 58 -5.08 7.58 -2.25
CA LEU A 58 -3.75 7.11 -2.63
C LEU A 58 -3.32 7.65 -4.00
N SER A 59 -4.22 7.57 -4.99
CA SER A 59 -3.92 7.97 -6.36
C SER A 59 -3.73 9.48 -6.46
N THR A 60 -4.64 10.26 -5.88
CA THR A 60 -4.53 11.73 -5.78
C THR A 60 -3.24 12.15 -5.08
N TYR A 61 -2.88 11.51 -3.96
CA TYR A 61 -1.64 11.86 -3.27
C TYR A 61 -0.41 11.64 -4.15
N LEU A 62 -0.30 10.49 -4.79
CA LEU A 62 0.84 10.17 -5.67
C LEU A 62 0.90 11.12 -6.87
N GLU A 63 -0.24 11.50 -7.45
CA GLU A 63 -0.30 12.38 -8.62
C GLU A 63 0.03 13.85 -8.28
N GLU A 64 -0.47 14.36 -7.16
CA GLU A 64 -0.34 15.78 -6.81
C GLU A 64 0.92 16.10 -5.98
N ASN A 65 1.46 15.13 -5.23
CA ASN A 65 2.46 15.38 -4.19
C ASN A 65 3.77 14.63 -4.39
N THR A 66 3.93 13.87 -5.47
CA THR A 66 5.13 13.06 -5.68
C THR A 66 5.69 13.14 -7.09
N LEU A 67 7.00 12.85 -7.20
CA LEU A 67 7.71 12.76 -8.47
C LEU A 67 8.40 11.39 -8.61
N PRO A 68 8.60 10.88 -9.84
CA PRO A 68 9.43 9.70 -10.06
C PRO A 68 10.85 9.88 -9.47
N GLY A 69 11.38 8.82 -8.87
CA GLY A 69 12.67 8.84 -8.17
C GLY A 69 12.63 9.40 -6.75
N GLN A 70 11.53 10.02 -6.33
CA GLN A 70 11.37 10.49 -4.95
C GLN A 70 11.23 9.31 -3.99
N THR A 71 11.83 9.41 -2.81
CA THR A 71 11.60 8.47 -1.71
C THR A 71 10.56 9.02 -0.75
N ILE A 72 9.55 8.21 -0.46
CA ILE A 72 8.42 8.55 0.43
C ILE A 72 8.34 7.59 1.62
N GLU A 73 7.83 8.09 2.73
CA GLU A 73 7.48 7.30 3.91
C GLU A 73 6.08 6.71 3.74
N VAL A 74 5.97 5.40 3.56
CA VAL A 74 4.68 4.70 3.51
C VAL A 74 4.40 4.07 4.87
N THR A 75 3.36 4.55 5.56
CA THR A 75 2.89 3.93 6.79
C THR A 75 1.91 2.82 6.45
N ILE A 76 2.21 1.60 6.91
CA ILE A 76 1.40 0.41 6.69
C ILE A 76 0.90 -0.19 8.01
N ALA A 77 -0.21 -0.92 7.93
CA ALA A 77 -0.59 -1.90 8.92
C ALA A 77 -0.29 -3.31 8.42
N ARG A 78 0.50 -4.06 9.20
CA ARG A 78 0.91 -5.44 8.94
C ARG A 78 0.84 -6.22 10.25
N GLU A 79 0.19 -7.38 10.25
CA GLU A 79 0.11 -8.27 11.42
C GLU A 79 -0.32 -7.55 12.71
N ASN A 80 -1.33 -6.69 12.58
CA ASN A 80 -1.90 -5.92 13.70
C ASN A 80 -0.95 -4.87 14.31
N GLN A 81 0.15 -4.55 13.63
CA GLN A 81 1.12 -3.50 13.99
C GLN A 81 1.19 -2.44 12.89
N THR A 82 1.56 -1.22 13.27
CA THR A 82 1.82 -0.13 12.32
C THR A 82 3.32 0.08 12.18
N MET A 83 3.81 0.24 10.96
CA MET A 83 5.22 0.48 10.67
C MET A 83 5.38 1.39 9.44
N THR A 84 6.53 2.06 9.37
CA THR A 84 6.90 2.94 8.25
C THR A 84 7.90 2.22 7.35
N VAL A 85 7.66 2.28 6.05
CA VAL A 85 8.50 1.69 5.00
C VAL A 85 8.92 2.80 4.04
N MET A 86 10.21 2.93 3.78
CA MET A 86 10.72 3.88 2.78
C MET A 86 10.58 3.28 1.39
N VAL A 87 9.89 3.98 0.48
CA VAL A 87 9.66 3.53 -0.89
C VAL A 87 10.19 4.58 -1.86
N THR A 88 11.13 4.20 -2.73
CA THR A 88 11.55 5.05 -3.85
C THR A 88 10.62 4.82 -5.04
N LEU A 89 9.94 5.87 -5.50
CA LEU A 89 8.94 5.81 -6.55
C LEU A 89 9.56 5.57 -7.93
N GLY A 90 8.93 4.72 -8.73
CA GLY A 90 9.23 4.54 -10.15
C GLY A 90 8.40 5.47 -11.04
N THR A 91 8.63 5.40 -12.34
CA THR A 91 7.79 6.07 -13.35
C THR A 91 6.57 5.22 -13.68
N ARG A 92 5.40 5.85 -13.81
CA ARG A 92 4.22 5.23 -14.44
C ARG A 92 4.42 5.30 -15.97
N PRO A 93 4.35 4.17 -16.71
CA PRO A 93 4.36 4.18 -18.18
C PRO A 93 3.15 4.91 -18.77
#